data_AF-J9DAC8-F1
#
_entry.id   AF-J9DAC8-F1
#
_cell.length_a   1.000
_cell.length_b   1.000
_cell.length_c   1.000
_cell.angle_alpha   90.00
_cell.angle_beta   90.00
_cell.angle_gamma   90.00
#
_symmetry.space_group_name_H-M   'P 1'
#
loop_
_entity.id
_entity.type
_entity.pdbx_description
1 polymer ?
#
loop_
_entity_poly.entity_id
_entity_poly.type
_entity_poly.pdbx_seq_one_letter_code
_entity_poly.pdbx_strand_id
1 'polypeptide(L)'
;MSIYSPPKAYSFYDDDLAITKEGLQLRRKGIKYLRENGLCVVILAGGQGTRLGSDLPKGCYKLPMFNISLFEIHCEVLKEAQRLFETEIKLIIMTSSHTHDHTVKFFKNNEFFGMKRENIYFYQQTSEVCVDIEGKKLPFYKKFATAPNGNGSVFKMFSQYRLFDSVLKNIKYCSIISVDNVLAKAVDPISIALLESNGWDVCNKSVTKNENENVGVFINKNGSLMVKEYSELQTMCKSQDDSKKKNVLTDVSNINQENSLRNIKSPNRSQESINQQIDTETDEEKIPLEDLDKYVEGNICNHLFRVSFLKTLKDVDLPIHKAFKKIPYTDKNNNLIEPKEPNGYKSELFIFDCLEFTKKAGLINVPRCFEFAPVKNAPNTGVDDPETAVIALKRKEMLTKYDGISTENVEYGFY
;
A
#
# COMPACT_ATOMS: atom_id res chain seq x y z
N MET A 1 2.52 16.28 -26.04
CA MET A 1 2.09 16.86 -24.74
C MET A 1 2.22 15.70 -23.78
N SER A 2 3.05 15.78 -22.75
CA SER A 2 3.37 14.62 -21.89
C SER A 2 2.11 13.86 -21.48
N ILE A 3 2.05 12.56 -21.76
CA ILE A 3 0.96 11.68 -21.27
C ILE A 3 0.85 11.69 -19.74
N TYR A 4 1.93 12.08 -19.04
CA TYR A 4 2.01 12.20 -17.60
C TYR A 4 1.80 13.65 -17.14
N SER A 5 0.99 13.83 -16.11
CA SER A 5 0.75 15.12 -15.45
C SER A 5 0.49 14.94 -13.95
N PRO A 6 0.69 15.99 -13.13
CA PRO A 6 0.25 15.97 -11.74
C PRO A 6 -1.27 15.71 -11.67
N PRO A 7 -1.74 14.88 -10.72
CA PRO A 7 -3.16 14.59 -10.59
C PRO A 7 -3.89 15.78 -9.97
N LYS A 8 -5.20 15.90 -10.25
CA LYS A 8 -6.05 16.83 -9.52
C LYS A 8 -6.40 16.23 -8.16
N ALA A 9 -5.81 16.74 -7.09
CA ALA A 9 -6.18 16.42 -5.72
C ALA A 9 -7.13 17.48 -5.15
N TYR A 10 -8.20 17.04 -4.47
CA TYR A 10 -9.10 17.93 -3.73
C TYR A 10 -8.59 18.13 -2.31
N SER A 11 -8.68 19.34 -1.76
CA SER A 11 -8.41 19.62 -0.34
C SER A 11 -9.59 20.40 0.25
N PHE A 12 -9.93 20.10 1.50
CA PHE A 12 -11.01 20.75 2.24
C PHE A 12 -10.55 21.29 3.58
N TYR A 13 -9.27 21.65 3.65
CA TYR A 13 -8.64 22.29 4.78
C TYR A 13 -8.10 23.65 4.32
N ASP A 14 -8.23 24.67 5.16
CA ASP A 14 -7.55 25.95 4.95
C ASP A 14 -6.10 25.93 5.49
N ASP A 15 -5.41 27.05 5.37
CA ASP A 15 -4.01 27.19 5.78
C ASP A 15 -3.81 27.04 7.29
N ASP A 16 -4.86 27.27 8.09
CA ASP A 16 -4.89 27.06 9.54
C ASP A 16 -5.27 25.62 9.91
N LEU A 17 -5.41 24.73 8.91
CA LEU A 17 -5.82 23.34 9.05
C LEU A 17 -7.27 23.15 9.53
N ALA A 18 -8.11 24.19 9.46
CA ALA A 18 -9.52 24.07 9.76
C ALA A 18 -10.29 23.53 8.54
N ILE A 19 -11.34 22.75 8.79
CA ILE A 19 -12.18 22.22 7.70
C ILE A 19 -12.95 23.39 7.06
N THR A 20 -12.85 23.53 5.74
CA THR A 20 -13.53 24.58 4.99
C THR A 20 -15.06 24.44 5.07
N LYS A 21 -15.79 25.52 4.77
CA LYS A 21 -17.27 25.48 4.70
C LYS A 21 -17.79 24.40 3.75
N GLU A 22 -17.12 24.20 2.61
CA GLU A 22 -17.43 23.13 1.67
C GLU A 22 -17.16 21.74 2.28
N GLY A 23 -16.01 21.57 2.95
CA GLY A 23 -15.68 20.35 3.68
C GLY A 23 -16.72 19.99 4.75
N LEU A 24 -17.24 20.97 5.48
CA LEU A 24 -18.31 20.75 6.47
C LEU A 24 -19.64 20.32 5.82
N GLN A 25 -19.97 20.87 4.65
CA GLN A 25 -21.16 20.46 3.89
C GLN A 25 -21.01 19.03 3.36
N LEU A 26 -19.85 18.69 2.80
CA LEU A 26 -19.54 17.33 2.35
C LEU A 26 -19.56 16.35 3.52
N ARG A 27 -18.98 16.72 4.66
CA ARG A 27 -19.01 15.90 5.88
C ARG A 27 -20.43 15.54 6.29
N ARG A 28 -21.35 16.52 6.33
CA ARG A 28 -22.78 16.26 6.67
C ARG A 28 -23.44 15.29 5.69
N LYS A 29 -23.23 15.46 4.38
CA LYS A 29 -23.74 14.54 3.35
C LYS A 29 -23.15 13.14 3.51
N GLY A 30 -21.85 13.06 3.76
CA GLY A 30 -21.13 11.82 3.97
C GLY A 30 -21.62 11.01 5.16
N ILE A 31 -21.93 11.68 6.28
CA ILE A 31 -22.50 11.04 7.48
C ILE A 31 -23.84 10.40 7.14
N LYS A 32 -24.70 11.11 6.39
CA LYS A 32 -25.98 10.56 5.93
C LYS A 32 -25.77 9.29 5.08
N TYR A 33 -24.90 9.36 4.08
CA TYR A 33 -24.60 8.19 3.24
C TYR A 33 -24.02 7.02 4.04
N LEU A 34 -23.13 7.30 4.98
CA LEU A 34 -22.51 6.31 5.85
C LEU A 34 -23.53 5.60 6.75
N ARG A 35 -24.51 6.33 7.31
CA ARG A 35 -25.62 5.75 8.09
C ARG A 35 -26.51 4.84 7.27
N GLU A 36 -26.85 5.28 6.07
CA GLU A 36 -27.77 4.55 5.18
C GLU A 36 -27.16 3.28 4.59
N ASN A 37 -25.84 3.25 4.39
CA ASN A 37 -25.20 2.23 3.56
C ASN A 37 -24.07 1.43 4.25
N GLY A 38 -23.72 1.77 5.50
CA GLY A 38 -22.68 1.09 6.28
C GLY A 38 -21.27 1.19 5.68
N LEU A 39 -20.29 0.69 6.43
CA LEU A 39 -18.89 0.67 6.00
C LEU A 39 -18.19 -0.63 6.38
N CYS A 40 -17.38 -1.13 5.46
CA CYS A 40 -16.35 -2.12 5.77
C CYS A 40 -15.01 -1.42 5.84
N VAL A 41 -14.18 -1.80 6.81
CA VAL A 41 -12.78 -1.39 6.90
C VAL A 41 -11.92 -2.63 6.76
N VAL A 42 -10.96 -2.60 5.84
CA VAL A 42 -9.93 -3.62 5.71
C VAL A 42 -8.61 -3.06 6.21
N ILE A 43 -7.99 -3.72 7.17
CA ILE A 43 -6.64 -3.41 7.63
C ILE A 43 -5.66 -4.39 7.00
N LEU A 44 -4.72 -3.87 6.21
CA LEU A 44 -3.64 -4.64 5.61
C LEU A 44 -2.56 -4.91 6.67
N ALA A 45 -2.57 -6.11 7.26
CA ALA A 45 -1.69 -6.53 8.36
C ALA A 45 -0.90 -7.82 8.04
N GLY A 46 -0.52 -7.99 6.76
CA GLY A 46 0.26 -9.15 6.32
C GLY A 46 1.72 -9.16 6.78
N GLY A 47 2.27 -8.00 7.16
CA GLY A 47 3.67 -7.82 7.53
C GLY A 47 4.01 -8.21 8.96
N GLN A 48 5.18 -8.82 9.14
CA GLN A 48 5.79 -9.02 10.47
C GLN A 48 6.45 -7.73 10.97
N GLY A 49 6.57 -7.60 12.30
CA GLY A 49 7.22 -6.49 12.98
C GLY A 49 8.75 -6.59 13.05
N THR A 50 9.40 -7.39 12.20
CA THR A 50 10.84 -7.71 12.31
C THR A 50 11.72 -6.47 12.23
N ARG A 51 11.39 -5.50 11.38
CA ARG A 51 12.08 -4.19 11.32
C ARG A 51 11.94 -3.36 12.58
N LEU A 52 10.92 -3.62 13.40
CA LEU A 52 10.69 -2.98 14.70
C LEU A 52 11.40 -3.73 15.84
N GLY A 53 12.16 -4.78 15.53
CA GLY A 53 12.78 -5.66 16.52
C GLY A 53 11.78 -6.62 17.20
N SER A 54 10.67 -6.96 16.52
CA SER A 54 9.63 -7.84 17.07
C SER A 54 9.33 -9.04 16.17
N ASP A 55 9.21 -10.23 16.76
CA ASP A 55 8.77 -11.45 16.08
C ASP A 55 7.24 -11.53 15.92
N LEU A 56 6.51 -10.56 16.46
CA LEU A 56 5.05 -10.51 16.38
C LEU A 56 4.58 -9.86 15.06
N PRO A 57 3.32 -10.10 14.65
CA PRO A 57 2.68 -9.30 13.62
C PRO A 57 2.79 -7.81 13.92
N LYS A 58 3.03 -6.98 12.91
CA LYS A 58 3.26 -5.54 13.08
C LYS A 58 2.13 -4.85 13.86
N GLY A 59 0.88 -5.24 13.61
CA GLY A 59 -0.29 -4.71 14.31
C GLY A 59 -0.31 -4.98 15.82
N CYS A 60 0.39 -6.03 16.28
CA CYS A 60 0.51 -6.36 17.70
C CYS A 60 1.62 -5.57 18.40
N TYR A 61 2.45 -4.84 17.65
CA TYR A 61 3.50 -4.02 18.21
C TYR A 61 2.89 -2.92 19.09
N LYS A 62 3.41 -2.78 20.30
CA LYS A 62 2.98 -1.77 21.26
C LYS A 62 3.87 -0.55 21.19
N LEU A 63 3.27 0.62 21.00
CA LEU A 63 4.02 1.86 21.02
C LEU A 63 4.59 2.13 22.41
N PRO A 64 5.83 2.65 22.50
CA PRO A 64 6.39 3.08 23.77
C PRO A 64 5.51 4.18 24.38
N MET A 65 5.60 4.35 25.70
CA MET A 65 4.84 5.33 26.50
C MET A 65 3.32 5.08 26.63
N PHE A 66 2.63 4.74 25.55
CA PHE A 66 1.19 4.45 25.60
C PHE A 66 0.90 2.99 25.99
N ASN A 67 1.80 2.05 25.68
CA ASN A 67 1.59 0.61 25.88
C ASN A 67 0.35 0.04 25.17
N ILE A 68 -0.12 0.75 24.14
CA ILE A 68 -1.22 0.37 23.25
C ILE A 68 -0.66 -0.22 21.96
N SER A 69 -1.33 -1.25 21.43
CA SER A 69 -0.92 -1.84 20.15
C SER A 69 -1.44 -1.05 18.95
N LEU A 70 -0.83 -1.21 17.78
CA LEU A 70 -1.34 -0.58 16.55
C LEU A 70 -2.78 -1.05 16.25
N PHE A 71 -3.09 -2.34 16.44
CA PHE A 71 -4.47 -2.84 16.28
C PHE A 71 -5.45 -2.18 17.25
N GLU A 72 -5.04 -1.96 18.49
CA GLU A 72 -5.85 -1.30 19.51
C GLU A 72 -6.16 0.15 19.10
N ILE A 73 -5.15 0.91 18.64
CA ILE A 73 -5.35 2.28 18.10
C ILE A 73 -6.42 2.29 17.02
N HIS A 74 -6.29 1.42 16.01
CA HIS A 74 -7.27 1.35 14.91
C HIS A 74 -8.66 0.95 15.42
N CYS A 75 -8.76 -0.02 16.33
CA CYS A 75 -10.05 -0.45 16.87
C CYS A 75 -10.73 0.63 17.72
N GLU A 76 -9.97 1.39 18.52
CA GLU A 76 -10.52 2.54 19.27
C GLU A 76 -11.11 3.59 18.33
N VAL A 77 -10.37 3.97 17.28
CA VAL A 77 -10.85 4.92 16.26
C VAL A 77 -12.13 4.43 15.59
N LEU A 78 -12.21 3.13 15.25
CA LEU A 78 -13.39 2.55 14.62
C LEU A 78 -14.59 2.45 15.57
N LYS A 79 -14.38 2.08 16.83
CA LYS A 79 -15.44 2.06 17.85
C LYS A 79 -16.03 3.44 18.03
N GLU A 80 -15.17 4.44 18.17
CA GLU A 80 -15.62 5.80 18.37
C GLU A 80 -16.36 6.28 17.12
N ALA A 81 -15.79 6.09 15.92
CA ALA A 81 -16.48 6.40 14.65
C ALA A 81 -17.87 5.78 14.53
N GLN A 82 -18.04 4.50 14.90
CA GLN A 82 -19.33 3.82 14.94
C GLN A 82 -20.32 4.50 15.90
N ARG A 83 -19.87 4.94 17.08
CA ARG A 83 -20.71 5.61 18.08
C ARG A 83 -21.35 6.88 17.54
N LEU A 84 -20.63 7.68 16.75
CA LEU A 84 -21.06 9.06 16.45
C LEU A 84 -21.72 9.17 15.11
N PHE A 85 -21.15 8.41 14.16
CA PHE A 85 -21.78 8.31 12.87
C PHE A 85 -22.96 7.36 12.93
N GLU A 86 -23.22 6.68 14.05
CA GLU A 86 -24.37 5.79 14.25
C GLU A 86 -24.50 4.80 13.08
N THR A 87 -23.35 4.22 12.71
CA THR A 87 -23.21 3.36 11.54
C THR A 87 -22.57 2.05 11.93
N GLU A 88 -23.04 0.96 11.34
CA GLU A 88 -22.39 -0.33 11.53
C GLU A 88 -21.07 -0.40 10.75
N ILE A 89 -19.99 -0.75 11.45
CA ILE A 89 -18.68 -0.98 10.84
C ILE A 89 -18.34 -2.46 10.89
N LYS A 90 -18.12 -3.06 9.72
CA LYS A 90 -17.46 -4.37 9.59
C LYS A 90 -15.96 -4.17 9.48
N LEU A 91 -15.18 -4.98 10.18
CA LEU A 91 -13.72 -4.94 10.16
C LEU A 91 -13.16 -6.25 9.61
N ILE A 92 -12.32 -6.16 8.60
CA ILE A 92 -11.59 -7.30 8.03
C ILE A 92 -10.11 -7.07 8.25
N ILE A 93 -9.45 -8.00 8.93
CA ILE A 93 -7.99 -7.96 9.10
C ILE A 93 -7.37 -8.91 8.08
N MET A 94 -6.66 -8.34 7.10
CA MET A 94 -5.88 -9.12 6.15
C MET A 94 -4.53 -9.48 6.78
N THR A 95 -4.21 -10.77 6.81
CA THR A 95 -3.00 -11.34 7.44
C THR A 95 -2.23 -12.17 6.43
N SER A 96 -1.01 -12.57 6.75
CA SER A 96 -0.26 -13.58 6.00
C SER A 96 -0.23 -14.91 6.75
N SER A 97 0.21 -15.97 6.08
CA SER A 97 0.46 -17.28 6.70
C SER A 97 1.37 -17.21 7.94
N HIS A 98 2.24 -16.21 8.02
CA HIS A 98 3.16 -16.03 9.16
C HIS A 98 2.57 -15.19 10.29
N THR A 99 1.50 -14.43 10.02
CA THR A 99 0.90 -13.51 11.00
C THR A 99 -0.48 -13.94 11.47
N HIS A 100 -1.15 -14.84 10.77
CA HIS A 100 -2.57 -15.16 10.96
C HIS A 100 -2.90 -15.65 12.37
N ASP A 101 -2.31 -16.76 12.79
CA ASP A 101 -2.65 -17.40 14.08
C ASP A 101 -2.34 -16.49 15.27
N HIS A 102 -1.19 -15.82 15.22
CA HIS A 102 -0.80 -14.84 16.24
C HIS A 102 -1.79 -13.67 16.29
N THR A 103 -2.20 -13.13 15.14
CA THR A 103 -3.16 -12.03 15.08
C THR A 103 -4.53 -12.45 15.62
N VAL A 104 -5.05 -13.61 15.20
CA VAL A 104 -6.34 -14.13 15.69
C VAL A 104 -6.31 -14.35 17.20
N LYS A 105 -5.22 -14.94 17.72
CA LYS A 105 -5.03 -15.14 19.17
C LYS A 105 -4.93 -13.81 19.91
N PHE A 106 -4.22 -12.83 19.35
CA PHE A 106 -4.06 -11.50 19.95
C PHE A 106 -5.42 -10.79 20.09
N PHE A 107 -6.25 -10.77 19.05
CA PHE A 107 -7.60 -10.19 19.14
C PHE A 107 -8.47 -10.92 20.17
N LYS A 108 -8.44 -12.26 20.22
CA LYS A 108 -9.19 -13.04 21.22
C LYS A 108 -8.76 -12.70 22.65
N ASN A 109 -7.45 -12.63 22.91
CA ASN A 109 -6.90 -12.37 24.23
C ASN A 109 -7.18 -10.94 24.73
N ASN A 110 -7.42 -9.99 23.82
CA ASN A 110 -7.78 -8.62 24.15
C ASN A 110 -9.28 -8.36 23.96
N GLU A 111 -10.12 -9.40 24.01
CA GLU A 111 -11.58 -9.29 23.92
C GLU A 111 -12.06 -8.46 22.72
N PHE A 112 -11.39 -8.62 21.58
CA PHE A 112 -11.65 -7.88 20.35
C PHE A 112 -11.62 -6.36 20.52
N PHE A 113 -10.86 -5.86 21.50
CA PHE A 113 -10.74 -4.45 21.86
C PHE A 113 -12.10 -3.79 22.14
N GLY A 114 -13.09 -4.57 22.63
CA GLY A 114 -14.45 -4.09 22.90
C GLY A 114 -15.34 -3.93 21.67
N MET A 115 -14.86 -4.27 20.46
CA MET A 115 -15.70 -4.35 19.27
C MET A 115 -16.52 -5.66 19.28
N LYS A 116 -17.70 -5.65 18.66
CA LYS A 116 -18.53 -6.86 18.54
C LYS A 116 -17.81 -7.92 17.68
N ARG A 117 -17.61 -9.11 18.23
CA ARG A 117 -16.97 -10.25 17.54
C ARG A 117 -17.56 -10.52 16.17
N GLU A 118 -18.89 -10.48 16.04
CA GLU A 118 -19.63 -10.74 14.79
C GLU A 118 -19.32 -9.73 13.66
N ASN A 119 -18.68 -8.60 14.01
CA ASN A 119 -18.27 -7.58 13.05
C ASN A 119 -16.80 -7.69 12.64
N ILE A 120 -16.04 -8.63 13.20
CA ILE A 120 -14.61 -8.81 12.90
C ILE A 120 -14.37 -10.11 12.15
N TYR A 121 -13.64 -10.00 11.04
CA TYR A 121 -13.29 -11.10 10.16
C TYR A 121 -11.79 -11.11 9.91
N PHE A 122 -11.23 -12.29 9.70
CA PHE A 122 -9.83 -12.46 9.34
C PHE A 122 -9.74 -13.07 7.96
N TYR A 123 -8.94 -12.47 7.10
CA TYR A 123 -8.64 -12.96 5.75
C TYR A 123 -7.15 -13.26 5.69
N GLN A 124 -6.78 -14.52 5.44
CA GLN A 124 -5.39 -14.87 5.23
C GLN A 124 -5.08 -14.81 3.74
N GLN A 125 -4.19 -13.89 3.34
CA GLN A 125 -3.74 -13.80 1.96
C GLN A 125 -2.91 -15.03 1.55
N THR A 126 -2.89 -15.31 0.26
CA THR A 126 -2.09 -16.39 -0.31
C THR A 126 -0.59 -16.07 -0.31
N SER A 127 0.23 -17.09 -0.58
CA SER A 127 1.67 -16.94 -0.74
C SER A 127 2.09 -17.50 -2.08
N GLU A 128 3.06 -16.86 -2.71
CA GLU A 128 3.67 -17.32 -3.95
C GLU A 128 5.02 -17.97 -3.66
N VAL A 129 5.42 -18.87 -4.57
CA VAL A 129 6.72 -19.52 -4.51
C VAL A 129 7.81 -18.52 -4.92
N CYS A 130 8.83 -18.40 -4.08
CA CYS A 130 10.03 -17.64 -4.39
C CYS A 130 10.85 -18.37 -5.46
N VAL A 131 11.42 -17.61 -6.37
CA VAL A 131 12.25 -18.12 -7.46
C VAL A 131 13.61 -17.43 -7.45
N ASP A 132 14.62 -18.10 -8.00
CA ASP A 132 15.93 -17.50 -8.25
C ASP A 132 15.87 -16.51 -9.42
N ILE A 133 17.02 -15.91 -9.75
CA ILE A 133 17.14 -14.93 -10.84
C ILE A 133 16.76 -15.49 -12.22
N GLU A 134 16.82 -16.82 -12.41
CA GLU A 134 16.45 -17.51 -13.64
C GLU A 134 14.96 -17.94 -13.64
N GLY A 135 14.24 -17.69 -12.55
CA GLY A 135 12.83 -18.06 -12.41
C GLY A 135 12.61 -19.49 -11.92
N LYS A 136 13.66 -20.19 -11.47
CA LYS A 136 13.55 -21.53 -10.92
C LYS A 136 13.19 -21.47 -9.43
N LYS A 137 12.28 -22.34 -8.99
CA LYS A 137 11.78 -22.38 -7.60
C LYS A 137 12.93 -22.64 -6.62
N LEU A 138 13.02 -21.79 -5.59
CA LEU A 138 14.03 -21.93 -4.53
C LEU A 138 13.64 -23.05 -3.55
N PRO A 139 14.43 -24.13 -3.43
CA PRO A 139 14.14 -25.22 -2.48
C PRO A 139 14.20 -24.73 -1.04
N PHE A 140 13.30 -25.23 -0.20
CA PHE A 140 13.32 -24.97 1.23
C PHE A 140 12.86 -26.23 1.99
N TYR A 141 13.84 -27.03 2.43
CA TYR A 141 13.66 -28.38 2.94
C TYR A 141 12.86 -29.25 1.96
N LYS A 142 11.74 -29.85 2.42
CA LYS A 142 10.85 -30.69 1.60
C LYS A 142 9.86 -29.89 0.73
N LYS A 143 9.98 -28.56 0.70
CA LYS A 143 9.08 -27.64 -0.01
C LYS A 143 9.90 -26.61 -0.79
N PHE A 144 9.25 -25.51 -1.17
CA PHE A 144 9.90 -24.34 -1.74
C PHE A 144 9.75 -23.15 -0.79
N ALA A 145 10.68 -22.21 -0.86
CA ALA A 145 10.55 -20.94 -0.17
C ALA A 145 9.31 -20.21 -0.70
N THR A 146 8.51 -19.64 0.18
CA THR A 146 7.29 -18.90 -0.19
C THR A 146 7.27 -17.54 0.49
N ALA A 147 6.63 -16.56 -0.15
CA ALA A 147 6.40 -15.25 0.43
C ALA A 147 4.94 -14.80 0.19
N PRO A 148 4.37 -13.96 1.07
CA PRO A 148 3.05 -13.41 0.81
C PRO A 148 3.04 -12.59 -0.48
N ASN A 149 1.94 -12.67 -1.23
CA ASN A 149 1.83 -12.14 -2.60
C ASN A 149 1.52 -10.63 -2.70
N GLY A 150 1.93 -9.84 -1.70
CA GLY A 150 1.71 -8.39 -1.66
C GLY A 150 0.29 -7.97 -1.25
N ASN A 151 0.10 -6.66 -1.08
CA ASN A 151 -1.14 -6.09 -0.54
C ASN A 151 -2.31 -6.05 -1.57
N GLY A 152 -2.03 -6.14 -2.86
CA GLY A 152 -3.05 -6.25 -3.92
C GLY A 152 -3.84 -7.56 -3.86
N SER A 153 -3.37 -8.55 -3.12
CA SER A 153 -4.09 -9.81 -2.86
C SER A 153 -5.42 -9.62 -2.11
N VAL A 154 -5.64 -8.44 -1.52
CA VAL A 154 -6.91 -8.07 -0.86
C VAL A 154 -8.12 -8.25 -1.79
N PHE A 155 -7.97 -8.02 -3.09
CA PHE A 155 -9.07 -8.15 -4.04
C PHE A 155 -9.51 -9.61 -4.25
N LYS A 156 -8.60 -10.57 -4.07
CA LYS A 156 -8.89 -12.01 -4.18
C LYS A 156 -9.74 -12.55 -3.03
N MET A 157 -10.01 -11.72 -2.00
CA MET A 157 -10.85 -12.10 -0.87
C MET A 157 -12.24 -12.61 -1.30
N PHE A 158 -12.88 -11.99 -2.31
CA PHE A 158 -14.20 -12.40 -2.79
C PHE A 158 -14.19 -13.70 -3.60
N SER A 159 -13.12 -13.99 -4.34
CA SER A 159 -13.00 -15.24 -5.09
C SER A 159 -12.60 -16.40 -4.18
N GLN A 160 -11.85 -16.14 -3.10
CA GLN A 160 -11.40 -17.15 -2.14
C GLN A 160 -12.46 -17.50 -1.08
N TYR A 161 -13.23 -16.52 -0.61
CA TYR A 161 -14.17 -16.71 0.49
C TYR A 161 -15.54 -16.12 0.16
N ARG A 162 -16.49 -16.99 -0.23
CA ARG A 162 -17.90 -16.65 -0.47
C ARG A 162 -18.59 -15.96 0.72
N LEU A 163 -18.06 -16.11 1.93
CA LEU A 163 -18.56 -15.44 3.12
C LEU A 163 -18.62 -13.91 2.94
N PHE A 164 -17.62 -13.31 2.27
CA PHE A 164 -17.56 -11.85 2.14
C PHE A 164 -18.64 -11.28 1.22
N ASP A 165 -19.23 -12.08 0.32
CA ASP A 165 -20.42 -11.67 -0.42
C ASP A 165 -21.62 -11.43 0.51
N SER A 166 -21.76 -12.27 1.54
CA SER A 166 -22.82 -12.13 2.55
C SER A 166 -22.50 -11.03 3.56
N VAL A 167 -21.26 -10.98 4.07
CA VAL A 167 -20.82 -9.96 5.05
C VAL A 167 -20.99 -8.54 4.49
N LEU A 168 -20.77 -8.37 3.19
CA LEU A 168 -20.80 -7.07 2.52
C LEU A 168 -22.06 -6.87 1.66
N LYS A 169 -23.11 -7.67 1.86
CA LYS A 169 -24.34 -7.59 1.03
C LYS A 169 -25.04 -6.22 1.13
N ASN A 170 -25.10 -5.66 2.34
CA ASN A 170 -25.76 -4.38 2.62
C ASN A 170 -24.75 -3.25 2.90
N ILE A 171 -23.48 -3.47 2.58
CA ILE A 171 -22.40 -2.50 2.78
C ILE A 171 -22.02 -1.92 1.42
N LYS A 172 -22.09 -0.60 1.26
CA LYS A 172 -21.76 0.06 -0.02
C LYS A 172 -20.30 0.48 -0.11
N TYR A 173 -19.67 0.78 1.03
CA TYR A 173 -18.33 1.35 1.09
C TYR A 173 -17.32 0.39 1.73
N CYS A 174 -16.10 0.38 1.22
CA CYS A 174 -14.99 -0.36 1.80
C CYS A 174 -13.75 0.54 1.87
N SER A 175 -13.34 0.96 3.06
CA SER A 175 -12.06 1.62 3.27
C SER A 175 -10.97 0.58 3.46
N ILE A 176 -9.82 0.74 2.81
CA ILE A 176 -8.66 -0.13 2.96
C ILE A 176 -7.49 0.73 3.41
N ILE A 177 -6.90 0.36 4.55
CA ILE A 177 -5.79 1.07 5.18
C ILE A 177 -4.62 0.15 5.52
N SER A 178 -3.41 0.69 5.56
CA SER A 178 -2.24 0.00 6.13
C SER A 178 -2.28 0.00 7.67
N VAL A 179 -1.93 -1.13 8.29
CA VAL A 179 -1.87 -1.25 9.77
C VAL A 179 -0.85 -0.30 10.41
N ASP A 180 0.18 0.11 9.66
CA ASP A 180 1.32 0.83 10.21
C ASP A 180 1.15 2.33 10.37
N ASN A 181 0.14 2.93 9.73
CA ASN A 181 -0.17 4.34 9.89
C ASN A 181 -1.07 4.55 11.12
N VAL A 182 -0.52 5.04 12.22
CA VAL A 182 -1.27 5.23 13.48
C VAL A 182 -2.30 6.36 13.40
N LEU A 183 -2.21 7.22 12.39
CA LEU A 183 -3.16 8.29 12.14
C LEU A 183 -4.18 7.95 11.03
N ALA A 184 -4.18 6.72 10.52
CA ALA A 184 -5.02 6.37 9.38
C ALA A 184 -6.51 6.59 9.68
N LYS A 185 -7.13 7.52 8.94
CA LYS A 185 -8.55 7.80 9.04
C LYS A 185 -9.34 6.93 8.05
N ALA A 186 -9.71 5.72 8.49
CA ALA A 186 -10.48 4.77 7.70
C ALA A 186 -11.96 5.19 7.50
N VAL A 187 -12.51 5.95 8.45
CA VAL A 187 -13.90 6.44 8.40
C VAL A 187 -13.88 7.93 8.12
N ASP A 188 -14.10 8.31 6.86
CA ASP A 188 -14.07 9.72 6.45
C ASP A 188 -15.30 10.11 5.62
N PRO A 189 -16.26 10.82 6.25
CA PRO A 189 -17.47 11.27 5.57
C PRO A 189 -17.21 12.18 4.36
N ILE A 190 -16.15 13.00 4.37
CA ILE A 190 -15.83 13.86 3.22
C ILE A 190 -15.50 13.00 2.00
N SER A 191 -14.64 12.00 2.18
CA SER A 191 -14.31 11.01 1.13
C SER A 191 -15.55 10.28 0.60
N ILE A 192 -16.47 9.87 1.49
CA ILE A 192 -17.73 9.21 1.10
C ILE A 192 -18.60 10.15 0.26
N ALA A 193 -18.75 11.40 0.68
CA ALA A 193 -19.56 12.39 -0.04
C ALA A 193 -18.99 12.70 -1.43
N LEU A 194 -17.66 12.79 -1.57
CA LEU A 194 -17.02 12.98 -2.86
C LEU A 194 -17.16 11.76 -3.78
N LEU A 195 -16.98 10.56 -3.23
CA LEU A 195 -17.17 9.31 -3.96
C LEU A 195 -18.60 9.19 -4.51
N GLU A 196 -19.60 9.64 -3.75
CA GLU A 196 -20.99 9.73 -4.23
C GLU A 196 -21.19 10.83 -5.25
N SER A 197 -20.78 12.07 -4.93
CA SER A 197 -21.07 13.24 -5.76
C SER A 197 -20.41 13.18 -7.14
N ASN A 198 -19.25 12.55 -7.24
CA ASN A 198 -18.51 12.39 -8.50
C ASN A 198 -18.75 11.05 -9.19
N GLY A 199 -19.54 10.15 -8.59
CA GLY A 199 -19.73 8.79 -9.12
C GLY A 199 -18.43 7.99 -9.22
N TRP A 200 -17.48 8.23 -8.31
CA TRP A 200 -16.20 7.51 -8.29
C TRP A 200 -16.37 6.06 -7.84
N ASP A 201 -15.56 5.17 -8.41
CA ASP A 201 -15.41 3.79 -7.98
C ASP A 201 -14.47 3.68 -6.77
N VAL A 202 -13.47 4.57 -6.72
CA VAL A 202 -12.48 4.64 -5.64
C VAL A 202 -12.09 6.11 -5.37
N CYS A 203 -11.98 6.45 -4.09
CA CYS A 203 -11.45 7.71 -3.62
C CYS A 203 -10.17 7.44 -2.82
N ASN A 204 -9.06 8.03 -3.26
CA ASN A 204 -7.74 7.84 -2.67
C ASN A 204 -7.39 9.03 -1.78
N LYS A 205 -6.52 8.80 -0.79
CA LYS A 205 -5.92 9.88 -0.01
C LYS A 205 -4.43 10.00 -0.26
N SER A 206 -3.98 11.23 -0.35
CA SER A 206 -2.58 11.62 -0.40
C SER A 206 -2.25 12.61 0.71
N VAL A 207 -0.97 12.73 0.99
CA VAL A 207 -0.41 13.86 1.72
C VAL A 207 0.62 14.53 0.81
N THR A 208 0.88 15.81 1.06
CA THR A 208 2.05 16.45 0.45
C THR A 208 3.31 15.74 0.93
N LYS A 209 4.04 15.17 -0.03
CA LYS A 209 5.32 14.48 0.18
C LYS A 209 6.35 15.45 0.77
N ASN A 210 7.16 14.97 1.71
CA ASN A 210 8.32 15.72 2.19
C ASN A 210 9.49 15.63 1.19
N GLU A 211 10.42 16.58 1.25
CA GLU A 211 11.67 16.49 0.50
C GLU A 211 12.39 15.15 0.77
N ASN A 212 12.86 14.50 -0.30
CA ASN A 212 13.57 13.22 -0.24
C ASN A 212 12.80 12.03 0.41
N GLU A 213 11.49 12.15 0.63
CA GLU A 213 10.69 11.04 1.14
C GLU A 213 10.51 9.93 0.10
N ASN A 214 10.80 8.69 0.47
CA ASN A 214 10.59 7.53 -0.39
C ASN A 214 9.17 6.98 -0.23
N VAL A 215 8.25 7.60 -0.95
CA VAL A 215 6.83 7.22 -1.01
C VAL A 215 6.38 7.19 -2.47
N GLY A 216 5.57 6.20 -2.83
CA GLY A 216 4.90 6.21 -4.12
C GLY A 216 4.01 7.45 -4.25
N VAL A 217 3.95 8.04 -5.43
CA VAL A 217 3.18 9.26 -5.66
C VAL A 217 2.09 9.01 -6.69
N PHE A 218 0.97 9.71 -6.53
CA PHE A 218 -0.09 9.73 -7.52
C PHE A 218 0.34 10.56 -8.71
N ILE A 219 0.12 10.00 -9.90
CA ILE A 219 0.30 10.67 -11.18
C ILE A 219 -0.96 10.47 -12.03
N ASN A 220 -1.15 11.34 -13.01
CA ASN A 220 -2.19 11.17 -14.02
C ASN A 220 -1.54 10.77 -15.34
N LYS A 221 -1.93 9.61 -15.88
CA LYS A 221 -1.55 9.11 -17.20
C LYS A 221 -2.78 9.09 -18.11
N ASN A 222 -2.81 9.94 -19.13
CA ASN A 222 -3.93 10.02 -20.09
C ASN A 222 -5.32 10.14 -19.44
N GLY A 223 -5.44 10.97 -18.39
CA GLY A 223 -6.68 11.17 -17.65
C GLY A 223 -7.01 10.09 -16.63
N SER A 224 -6.15 9.08 -16.45
CA SER A 224 -6.33 8.00 -15.48
C SER A 224 -5.34 8.16 -14.33
N LEU A 225 -5.86 8.12 -13.11
CA LEU A 225 -5.05 8.18 -11.90
C LEU A 225 -4.25 6.88 -11.77
N MET A 226 -2.99 6.96 -11.40
CA MET A 226 -2.16 5.79 -11.08
C MET A 226 -1.15 6.16 -10.00
N VAL A 227 -0.51 5.17 -9.40
CA VAL A 227 0.60 5.38 -8.45
C VAL A 227 1.88 4.89 -9.08
N LYS A 228 2.95 5.65 -8.90
CA LYS A 228 4.31 5.23 -9.25
C LYS A 228 5.22 5.34 -8.06
N GLU A 229 6.01 4.30 -7.84
CA GLU A 229 7.08 4.37 -6.86
C GLU A 229 8.10 5.44 -7.26
N TYR A 230 8.71 6.10 -6.27
CA TYR A 230 9.60 7.22 -6.56
C TYR A 230 10.81 6.81 -7.41
N SER A 231 11.33 5.60 -7.21
CA SER A 231 12.39 5.03 -8.06
C SER A 231 11.95 4.85 -9.51
N GLU A 232 10.68 4.47 -9.75
CA GLU A 232 10.14 4.35 -11.10
C GLU A 232 10.04 5.71 -11.78
N LEU A 233 9.62 6.75 -11.04
CA LEU A 233 9.59 8.11 -11.58
C LEU A 233 10.97 8.62 -11.97
N GLN A 234 11.99 8.37 -11.16
CA GLN A 234 13.37 8.74 -11.50
C GLN A 234 13.83 8.07 -12.80
N THR A 235 13.47 6.80 -13.02
CA THR A 235 13.78 6.10 -14.28
C THR A 235 12.98 6.63 -15.48
N MET A 236 11.80 7.22 -15.24
CA MET A 236 10.96 7.85 -16.26
C MET A 236 11.45 9.26 -16.63
N CYS A 237 12.41 9.82 -15.90
CA CYS A 237 13.05 11.09 -16.22
C CYS A 237 14.30 10.90 -17.11
N LYS A 238 14.54 11.83 -18.05
CA LYS A 238 15.85 11.95 -18.73
C LYS A 238 16.75 12.89 -17.94
N SER A 239 18.04 12.54 -17.82
CA SER A 239 19.06 13.55 -17.64
C SER A 239 19.25 14.30 -18.98
N GLN A 240 19.41 15.62 -18.97
CA GLN A 240 19.76 16.37 -20.20
C GLN A 240 21.17 16.02 -20.73
N ASP A 241 21.91 15.13 -20.06
CA ASP A 241 23.34 14.88 -20.31
C ASP A 241 23.68 13.42 -20.70
N ASP A 242 22.70 12.66 -21.20
CA ASP A 242 22.93 11.27 -21.67
C ASP A 242 23.77 11.20 -22.98
N SER A 243 24.25 12.34 -23.50
CA SER A 243 25.28 12.40 -24.53
C SER A 243 26.73 12.32 -23.97
N LYS A 244 26.93 12.41 -22.65
CA LYS A 244 28.27 12.39 -22.01
C LYS A 244 28.52 11.27 -21.00
N LYS A 245 27.53 10.46 -20.63
CA LYS A 245 27.71 9.31 -19.71
C LYS A 245 27.90 7.95 -20.41
N LYS A 246 28.50 7.92 -21.61
CA LYS A 246 28.89 6.66 -22.26
C LYS A 246 30.28 6.13 -21.88
N ASN A 247 31.02 6.79 -20.99
CA ASN A 247 32.38 6.38 -20.58
C ASN A 247 32.63 6.45 -19.07
N VAL A 248 31.82 5.79 -18.23
CA VAL A 248 32.28 5.40 -16.89
C VAL A 248 31.55 4.13 -16.49
N LEU A 249 32.13 2.97 -16.80
CA LEU A 249 32.07 1.69 -16.05
C LEU A 249 32.63 0.57 -16.95
N THR A 250 33.87 0.73 -17.38
CA THR A 250 34.73 -0.40 -17.77
C THR A 250 36.10 -0.11 -17.19
N ASP A 251 36.38 -0.71 -16.04
CA ASP A 251 37.73 -1.11 -15.62
C ASP A 251 37.60 -1.77 -14.25
N VAL A 252 37.61 -3.10 -14.21
CA VAL A 252 38.65 -3.90 -13.55
C VAL A 252 38.62 -5.32 -14.13
N SER A 253 39.82 -5.78 -14.52
CA SER A 253 40.24 -7.16 -14.81
C SER A 253 40.11 -7.70 -16.24
N ASN A 254 41.09 -7.35 -17.08
CA ASN A 254 41.60 -8.27 -18.11
C ASN A 254 42.76 -9.08 -17.52
N ILE A 255 42.61 -10.40 -17.48
CA ILE A 255 43.72 -11.37 -17.45
C ILE A 255 43.50 -12.36 -18.59
N ASN A 256 44.45 -12.32 -19.52
CA ASN A 256 45.01 -13.37 -20.37
C ASN A 256 44.19 -14.10 -21.47
N GLN A 257 44.81 -13.99 -22.66
CA GLN A 257 45.21 -15.06 -23.59
C GLN A 257 44.28 -15.46 -24.75
N GLU A 258 44.72 -15.05 -25.95
CA GLU A 258 44.99 -15.85 -27.16
C GLU A 258 44.02 -17.00 -27.52
N ASN A 259 43.36 -16.93 -28.69
CA ASN A 259 43.86 -17.51 -29.95
C ASN A 259 42.79 -17.58 -31.06
N SER A 260 43.10 -16.92 -32.19
CA SER A 260 43.09 -17.41 -33.57
C SER A 260 42.00 -18.39 -34.13
N LEU A 261 41.52 -18.00 -35.34
CA LEU A 261 41.07 -18.81 -36.51
C LEU A 261 39.56 -18.97 -36.84
N ARG A 262 39.14 -18.14 -37.82
CA ARG A 262 38.59 -18.49 -39.16
C ARG A 262 37.69 -19.73 -39.33
N ASN A 263 36.42 -19.44 -39.71
CA ASN A 263 35.72 -19.86 -40.95
C ASN A 263 35.45 -21.36 -41.26
N ILE A 264 34.16 -21.76 -41.38
CA ILE A 264 33.47 -22.28 -42.61
C ILE A 264 32.27 -23.23 -42.33
N LYS A 265 31.11 -22.83 -42.90
CA LYS A 265 29.96 -23.56 -43.52
C LYS A 265 29.04 -24.54 -42.74
N SER A 266 27.75 -24.21 -42.85
CA SER A 266 26.46 -24.89 -42.63
C SER A 266 26.24 -26.18 -43.49
N PRO A 267 25.07 -26.91 -43.48
CA PRO A 267 23.75 -26.63 -42.84
C PRO A 267 22.93 -27.84 -42.27
N ASN A 268 21.76 -27.50 -41.67
CA ASN A 268 20.51 -28.28 -41.45
C ASN A 268 20.51 -29.32 -40.30
N ARG A 269 19.47 -29.50 -39.47
CA ARG A 269 18.06 -29.05 -39.41
C ARG A 269 17.50 -29.49 -38.04
N SER A 270 16.74 -28.64 -37.32
CA SER A 270 15.44 -28.98 -36.69
C SER A 270 15.04 -27.95 -35.62
N GLN A 271 13.82 -27.44 -35.79
CA GLN A 271 12.93 -26.75 -34.84
C GLN A 271 13.53 -26.02 -33.64
N GLU A 272 13.39 -24.70 -33.63
CA GLU A 272 12.82 -23.98 -32.48
C GLU A 272 12.28 -22.63 -32.98
N SER A 273 10.96 -22.46 -32.87
CA SER A 273 10.28 -21.18 -33.07
C SER A 273 10.66 -20.25 -31.93
N ILE A 274 11.74 -19.50 -32.16
CA ILE A 274 12.14 -18.35 -31.36
C ILE A 274 11.05 -17.28 -31.55
N ASN A 275 10.22 -17.08 -30.53
CA ASN A 275 9.53 -15.81 -30.37
C ASN A 275 10.62 -14.75 -30.13
N GLN A 276 11.09 -14.13 -31.21
CA GLN A 276 11.72 -12.83 -31.15
C GLN A 276 10.66 -11.88 -30.58
N GLN A 277 10.74 -11.60 -29.29
CA GLN A 277 10.26 -10.32 -28.80
C GLN A 277 11.11 -9.28 -29.50
N ILE A 278 10.56 -8.76 -30.60
CA ILE A 278 10.89 -7.42 -31.07
C ILE A 278 10.57 -6.55 -29.86
N ASP A 279 11.61 -6.11 -29.14
CA ASP A 279 11.54 -4.91 -28.32
C ASP A 279 11.17 -3.78 -29.27
N THR A 280 9.88 -3.61 -29.49
CA THR A 280 9.36 -2.31 -29.89
C THR A 280 9.64 -1.43 -28.69
N GLU A 281 10.75 -0.69 -28.73
CA GLU A 281 10.89 0.55 -27.98
C GLU A 281 9.67 1.40 -28.32
N THR A 282 8.59 1.23 -27.55
CA THR A 282 7.54 2.22 -27.52
C THR A 282 8.21 3.47 -26.98
N ASP A 283 8.12 4.56 -27.72
CA ASP A 283 8.42 5.91 -27.25
C ASP A 283 7.60 6.17 -25.96
N GLU A 284 8.06 5.67 -24.82
CA GLU A 284 7.48 5.98 -23.53
C GLU A 284 7.80 7.45 -23.28
N GLU A 285 6.81 8.30 -23.55
CA GLU A 285 6.89 9.73 -23.29
C GLU A 285 7.35 9.98 -21.84
N LYS A 286 8.42 10.75 -21.70
CA LYS A 286 9.18 10.90 -20.45
C LYS A 286 8.73 12.13 -19.65
N ILE A 287 8.84 12.05 -18.33
CA ILE A 287 8.63 13.21 -17.44
C ILE A 287 9.91 14.06 -17.46
N PRO A 288 9.84 15.37 -17.78
CA PRO A 288 11.01 16.25 -17.64
C PRO A 288 11.54 16.23 -16.20
N LEU A 289 12.86 16.15 -16.01
CA LEU A 289 13.46 16.05 -14.66
C LEU A 289 13.09 17.25 -13.76
N GLU A 290 12.97 18.43 -14.37
CA GLU A 290 12.51 19.68 -13.73
C GLU A 290 11.04 19.65 -13.28
N ASP A 291 10.24 18.73 -13.81
CA ASP A 291 8.83 18.57 -13.44
C ASP A 291 8.64 17.54 -12.31
N LEU A 292 9.69 16.82 -11.90
CA LEU A 292 9.59 15.77 -10.89
C LEU A 292 9.07 16.29 -9.55
N ASP A 293 9.45 17.52 -9.17
CA ASP A 293 9.02 18.16 -7.92
C ASP A 293 7.54 18.57 -7.94
N LYS A 294 6.87 18.55 -9.10
CA LYS A 294 5.43 18.83 -9.21
C LYS A 294 4.57 17.63 -8.76
N TYR A 295 5.16 16.44 -8.66
CA TYR A 295 4.47 15.22 -8.25
C TYR A 295 4.54 15.03 -6.73
N VAL A 296 3.79 15.86 -6.02
CA VAL A 296 3.83 15.97 -4.56
C VAL A 296 2.81 15.10 -3.82
N GLU A 297 1.90 14.46 -4.53
CA GLU A 297 0.79 13.71 -3.94
C GLU A 297 1.24 12.31 -3.48
N GLY A 298 1.79 12.22 -2.27
CA GLY A 298 2.31 10.98 -1.68
C GLY A 298 1.19 10.03 -1.26
N ASN A 299 1.28 8.77 -1.74
CA ASN A 299 0.33 7.71 -1.40
C ASN A 299 0.51 7.21 0.04
N ILE A 300 -0.53 7.37 0.85
CA ILE A 300 -0.53 6.93 2.26
C ILE A 300 -1.24 5.59 2.48
N CYS A 301 -1.56 4.87 1.41
CA CYS A 301 -2.27 3.59 1.44
C CYS A 301 -3.60 3.67 2.21
N ASN A 302 -4.42 4.67 1.88
CA ASN A 302 -5.78 4.83 2.37
C ASN A 302 -6.72 5.06 1.18
N HIS A 303 -7.55 4.05 0.91
CA HIS A 303 -8.37 3.98 -0.29
C HIS A 303 -9.81 3.61 0.10
N LEU A 304 -10.77 4.45 -0.30
CA LEU A 304 -12.20 4.20 -0.11
C LEU A 304 -12.81 3.70 -1.42
N PHE A 305 -13.25 2.45 -1.44
CA PHE A 305 -13.85 1.81 -2.60
C PHE A 305 -15.38 1.73 -2.50
N ARG A 306 -16.05 1.77 -3.64
CA ARG A 306 -17.38 1.15 -3.79
C ARG A 306 -17.21 -0.37 -3.73
N VAL A 307 -17.99 -1.03 -2.88
CA VAL A 307 -17.99 -2.51 -2.79
C VAL A 307 -18.34 -3.15 -4.13
N SER A 308 -19.19 -2.51 -4.95
CA SER A 308 -19.52 -2.99 -6.30
C SER A 308 -18.30 -3.07 -7.21
N PHE A 309 -17.43 -2.06 -7.20
CA PHE A 309 -16.18 -2.07 -7.95
C PHE A 309 -15.17 -3.04 -7.33
N LEU A 310 -15.07 -3.09 -6.00
CA LEU A 310 -14.18 -4.05 -5.33
C LEU A 310 -14.48 -5.50 -5.72
N LYS A 311 -15.76 -5.85 -5.88
CA LYS A 311 -16.20 -7.18 -6.35
C LYS A 311 -15.83 -7.47 -7.80
N THR A 312 -15.68 -6.47 -8.68
CA THR A 312 -15.23 -6.69 -10.05
C THR A 312 -13.74 -7.03 -10.14
N LEU A 313 -12.95 -6.63 -9.13
CA LEU A 313 -11.50 -6.87 -9.08
C LEU A 313 -11.12 -8.30 -8.64
N LYS A 314 -12.07 -9.11 -8.20
CA LYS A 314 -11.79 -10.44 -7.61
C LYS A 314 -11.12 -11.43 -8.58
N ASP A 315 -11.39 -11.28 -9.87
CA ASP A 315 -10.90 -12.15 -10.95
C ASP A 315 -9.94 -11.41 -11.89
N VAL A 316 -9.56 -10.18 -11.55
CA VAL A 316 -8.60 -9.39 -12.32
C VAL A 316 -7.18 -9.86 -12.03
N ASP A 317 -6.37 -9.96 -13.08
CA ASP A 317 -4.94 -10.20 -12.98
C ASP A 317 -4.22 -8.85 -12.86
N LEU A 318 -3.79 -8.53 -11.64
CA LEU A 318 -2.98 -7.34 -11.39
C LEU A 318 -1.54 -7.54 -11.89
N PRO A 319 -0.85 -6.45 -12.28
CA PRO A 319 0.58 -6.47 -12.55
C PRO A 319 1.38 -7.13 -11.42
N ILE A 320 2.34 -7.98 -11.79
CA ILE A 320 3.24 -8.64 -10.84
C ILE A 320 4.54 -7.84 -10.77
N HIS A 321 4.87 -7.37 -9.57
CA HIS A 321 6.12 -6.67 -9.29
C HIS A 321 7.17 -7.64 -8.73
N LYS A 322 8.41 -7.55 -9.21
CA LYS A 322 9.52 -8.41 -8.77
C LYS A 322 10.34 -7.70 -7.69
N ALA A 323 10.25 -8.19 -6.45
CA ALA A 323 11.06 -7.72 -5.34
C ALA A 323 12.28 -8.63 -5.16
N PHE A 324 13.45 -8.20 -5.64
CA PHE A 324 14.71 -8.92 -5.45
C PHE A 324 15.14 -8.93 -3.97
N LYS A 325 15.45 -10.11 -3.43
CA LYS A 325 15.76 -10.30 -2.00
C LYS A 325 16.85 -11.36 -1.80
N LYS A 326 17.45 -11.31 -0.61
CA LYS A 326 18.24 -12.40 -0.02
C LYS A 326 17.25 -13.41 0.54
N ILE A 327 17.01 -14.51 -0.17
CA ILE A 327 15.99 -15.51 0.16
C ILE A 327 16.72 -16.79 0.63
N PRO A 328 16.63 -17.13 1.93
CA PRO A 328 17.17 -18.39 2.43
C PRO A 328 16.59 -19.59 1.67
N TYR A 329 17.45 -20.54 1.32
CA TYR A 329 17.09 -21.75 0.58
C TYR A 329 17.91 -22.94 1.09
N THR A 330 17.52 -24.16 0.72
CA THR A 330 18.26 -25.38 1.08
C THR A 330 19.00 -25.96 -0.11
N ASP A 331 20.23 -26.41 0.10
CA ASP A 331 21.00 -27.13 -0.92
C ASP A 331 20.52 -28.57 -1.13
N LYS A 332 21.17 -29.29 -2.04
CA LYS A 332 20.90 -30.71 -2.34
C LYS A 332 21.10 -31.66 -1.15
N ASN A 333 21.82 -31.22 -0.12
CA ASN A 333 22.10 -31.98 1.10
C ASN A 333 21.17 -31.57 2.26
N ASN A 334 20.16 -30.72 2.02
CA ASN A 334 19.26 -30.11 3.02
C ASN A 334 19.95 -29.15 4.02
N ASN A 335 21.11 -28.59 3.68
CA ASN A 335 21.71 -27.55 4.49
C ASN A 335 21.04 -26.20 4.20
N LEU A 336 20.72 -25.43 5.24
CA LEU A 336 20.21 -24.07 5.11
C LEU A 336 21.32 -23.13 4.63
N ILE A 337 21.06 -22.40 3.54
CA ILE A 337 21.94 -21.38 3.00
C ILE A 337 21.29 -20.02 3.19
N GLU A 338 22.01 -19.11 3.86
CA GLU A 338 21.68 -17.69 3.95
C GLU A 338 22.53 -16.90 2.95
N PRO A 339 21.94 -16.41 1.85
CA PRO A 339 22.70 -15.76 0.79
C PRO A 339 23.19 -14.37 1.21
N LYS A 340 24.43 -14.04 0.83
CA LYS A 340 25.05 -12.73 1.11
C LYS A 340 24.54 -11.63 0.18
N GLU A 341 24.16 -11.96 -1.03
CA GLU A 341 23.60 -11.05 -2.04
C GLU A 341 22.21 -11.51 -2.49
N PRO A 342 21.38 -10.63 -3.10
CA PRO A 342 20.10 -11.05 -3.65
C PRO A 342 20.25 -12.22 -4.62
N ASN A 343 19.63 -13.36 -4.31
CA ASN A 343 19.73 -14.61 -5.06
C ASN A 343 18.44 -14.97 -5.81
N GLY A 344 17.38 -14.17 -5.64
CA GLY A 344 16.08 -14.42 -6.24
C GLY A 344 15.11 -13.27 -6.00
N TYR A 345 13.86 -13.47 -6.42
CA TYR A 345 12.81 -12.49 -6.25
C TYR A 345 11.51 -13.08 -5.70
N LYS A 346 10.74 -12.20 -5.08
CA LYS A 346 9.36 -12.42 -4.64
C LYS A 346 8.44 -11.68 -5.60
N SER A 347 7.31 -12.29 -5.93
CA SER A 347 6.24 -11.66 -6.69
C SER A 347 5.29 -10.95 -5.73
N GLU A 348 5.08 -9.65 -5.94
CA GLU A 348 4.17 -8.83 -5.13
C GLU A 348 3.12 -8.16 -6.03
N LEU A 349 1.87 -8.17 -5.57
CA LEU A 349 0.78 -7.37 -6.14
C LEU A 349 0.61 -6.10 -5.32
N PHE A 350 0.36 -4.97 -5.98
CA PHE A 350 0.06 -3.72 -5.30
C PHE A 350 -1.41 -3.33 -5.38
N ILE A 351 -1.97 -2.91 -4.25
CA ILE A 351 -3.37 -2.51 -4.13
C ILE A 351 -3.73 -1.36 -5.07
N PHE A 352 -2.79 -0.43 -5.31
CA PHE A 352 -3.01 0.74 -6.15
C PHE A 352 -3.00 0.43 -7.65
N ASP A 353 -2.53 -0.75 -8.08
CA ASP A 353 -2.59 -1.15 -9.50
C ASP A 353 -4.05 -1.39 -9.95
N CYS A 354 -5.00 -1.50 -9.01
CA CYS A 354 -6.42 -1.54 -9.35
C CYS A 354 -6.91 -0.27 -10.08
N LEU A 355 -6.17 0.84 -9.97
CA LEU A 355 -6.52 2.10 -10.63
C LEU A 355 -6.47 2.00 -12.16
N GLU A 356 -5.71 1.04 -12.72
CA GLU A 356 -5.69 0.78 -14.17
C GLU A 356 -7.05 0.28 -14.69
N PHE A 357 -7.90 -0.25 -13.80
CA PHE A 357 -9.18 -0.85 -14.13
C PHE A 357 -10.37 0.10 -13.93
N THR A 358 -10.12 1.38 -13.63
CA THR A 358 -11.19 2.40 -13.58
C THR A 358 -10.71 3.78 -14.01
N LYS A 359 -11.57 4.52 -14.72
CA LYS A 359 -11.39 5.96 -14.98
C LYS A 359 -12.10 6.84 -13.95
N LYS A 360 -12.81 6.23 -13.00
CA LYS A 360 -13.64 6.91 -11.99
C LYS A 360 -12.90 6.90 -10.65
N ALA A 361 -11.65 7.35 -10.64
CA ALA A 361 -10.82 7.45 -9.45
C ALA A 361 -10.64 8.90 -9.04
N GLY A 362 -10.84 9.20 -7.75
CA GLY A 362 -10.59 10.51 -7.17
C GLY A 362 -9.41 10.51 -6.21
N LEU A 363 -8.91 11.71 -5.90
CA LEU A 363 -7.80 11.92 -4.99
C LEU A 363 -8.09 13.10 -4.05
N ILE A 364 -7.84 12.91 -2.76
CA ILE A 364 -7.96 13.96 -1.74
C ILE A 364 -6.59 14.14 -1.07
N ASN A 365 -6.08 15.36 -1.08
CA ASN A 365 -4.91 15.72 -0.27
C ASN A 365 -5.39 16.09 1.14
N VAL A 366 -4.79 15.47 2.15
CA VAL A 366 -5.13 15.67 3.57
C VAL A 366 -3.92 16.15 4.37
N PRO A 367 -4.14 16.89 5.49
CA PRO A 367 -3.04 17.29 6.36
C PRO A 367 -2.31 16.08 6.95
N ARG A 368 -1.02 15.97 6.67
CA ARG A 368 -0.15 14.89 7.19
C ARG A 368 -0.26 14.72 8.70
N CYS A 369 -0.24 15.83 9.44
CA CYS A 369 -0.30 15.85 10.89
C CYS A 369 -1.59 15.25 11.48
N PHE A 370 -2.64 15.10 10.68
CA PHE A 370 -3.90 14.48 11.11
C PHE A 370 -4.09 13.06 10.62
N GLU A 371 -3.51 12.69 9.48
CA GLU A 371 -3.88 11.44 8.79
C GLU A 371 -2.70 10.53 8.42
N PHE A 372 -1.44 10.93 8.65
CA PHE A 372 -0.28 10.11 8.28
C PHE A 372 0.90 10.17 9.26
N ALA A 373 1.12 9.07 9.97
CA ALA A 373 2.33 8.79 10.74
C ALA A 373 2.60 7.27 10.71
N PRO A 374 3.39 6.76 9.74
CA PRO A 374 3.67 5.35 9.63
C PRO A 374 4.77 4.89 10.59
N VAL A 375 4.68 3.65 11.08
CA VAL A 375 5.73 3.00 11.89
C VAL A 375 6.42 1.94 11.02
N LYS A 376 7.52 2.26 10.35
CA LYS A 376 8.21 1.37 9.39
C LYS A 376 9.59 0.92 9.85
N ASN A 377 10.25 1.70 10.69
CA ASN A 377 11.66 1.56 11.05
C ASN A 377 11.83 1.18 12.52
N ALA A 378 13.02 0.68 12.86
CA ALA A 378 13.36 0.31 14.23
C ALA A 378 13.26 1.52 15.19
N PRO A 379 13.08 1.28 16.49
CA PRO A 379 13.13 2.33 17.50
C PRO A 379 14.39 3.19 17.40
N ASN A 380 14.26 4.48 17.70
CA ASN A 380 15.34 5.47 17.70
C ASN A 380 16.01 5.74 16.34
N THR A 381 15.30 5.56 15.23
CA THR A 381 15.83 5.91 13.89
C THR A 381 15.53 7.36 13.50
N GLY A 382 14.58 8.01 14.19
CA GLY A 382 14.19 9.40 13.98
C GLY A 382 13.23 9.63 12.81
N VAL A 383 12.87 8.59 12.07
CA VAL A 383 11.99 8.66 10.89
C VAL A 383 11.11 7.43 10.86
N ASP A 384 9.79 7.61 10.76
CA ASP A 384 8.80 6.53 10.66
C ASP A 384 9.03 5.40 11.67
N ASP A 385 9.25 5.74 12.94
CA ASP A 385 9.56 4.83 14.03
C ASP A 385 8.52 4.92 15.16
N PRO A 386 8.58 4.06 16.19
CA PRO A 386 7.63 4.11 17.29
C PRO A 386 7.61 5.45 18.03
N GLU A 387 8.75 6.11 18.23
CA GLU A 387 8.84 7.40 18.93
C GLU A 387 8.17 8.54 18.14
N THR A 388 8.42 8.62 16.84
CA THR A 388 7.78 9.61 15.94
C THR A 388 6.28 9.39 15.84
N ALA A 389 5.79 8.15 15.84
CA ALA A 389 4.37 7.84 15.92
C ALA A 389 3.73 8.31 17.24
N VAL A 390 4.43 8.13 18.37
CA VAL A 390 3.96 8.64 19.68
C VAL A 390 3.83 10.17 19.65
N ILE A 391 4.84 10.87 19.11
CA ILE A 391 4.81 12.33 18.97
C ILE A 391 3.64 12.76 18.09
N ALA A 392 3.40 12.06 16.97
CA ALA A 392 2.32 12.37 16.05
C ALA A 392 0.92 12.21 16.70
N LEU A 393 0.70 11.12 17.45
CA LEU A 393 -0.54 10.91 18.21
C LEU A 393 -0.78 12.01 19.23
N LYS A 394 0.24 12.39 20.01
CA LYS A 394 0.13 13.50 20.97
C LYS A 394 -0.16 14.84 20.29
N ARG A 395 0.51 15.12 19.17
CA ARG A 395 0.31 16.35 18.41
C ARG A 395 -1.13 16.43 17.91
N LYS A 396 -1.66 15.33 17.37
CA LYS A 396 -3.06 15.25 16.94
C LYS A 396 -4.02 15.48 18.10
N GLU A 397 -3.78 14.87 19.26
CA GLU A 397 -4.58 15.10 20.47
C GLU A 397 -4.56 16.57 20.93
N MET A 398 -3.41 17.26 20.81
CA MET A 398 -3.32 18.68 21.17
C MET A 398 -4.04 19.59 20.18
N LEU A 399 -3.84 19.36 18.87
CA LEU A 399 -4.47 20.17 17.82
C LEU A 399 -5.99 20.05 17.88
N THR A 400 -6.51 18.85 18.11
CA THR A 400 -7.96 18.62 18.26
C THR A 400 -8.56 19.30 19.50
N LYS A 401 -7.79 19.48 20.57
CA LYS A 401 -8.24 20.22 21.77
C LYS A 401 -8.16 21.75 21.62
N TYR A 402 -7.20 22.28 20.86
CA TYR A 402 -6.96 23.72 20.74
C TYR A 402 -7.96 24.42 19.80
N ASP A 403 -8.52 23.71 18.83
CA ASP A 403 -9.56 24.22 17.91
C ASP A 403 -10.94 24.48 18.58
N GLY A 404 -11.01 24.51 19.92
CA GLY A 404 -12.26 24.79 20.65
C GLY A 404 -13.31 23.67 20.57
N ILE A 405 -12.94 22.50 20.06
CA ILE A 405 -13.76 21.29 20.12
C ILE A 405 -13.62 20.72 21.54
N SER A 406 -14.29 21.35 22.50
CA SER A 406 -14.43 20.76 23.84
C SER A 406 -15.20 19.46 23.70
N THR A 407 -14.75 18.42 24.39
CA THR A 407 -15.39 17.10 24.48
C THR A 407 -16.85 17.16 24.95
N GLU A 408 -17.32 18.32 25.42
CA GLU A 408 -18.68 18.56 25.90
C GLU A 408 -19.63 19.13 24.81
N ASN A 409 -19.11 19.60 23.67
CA ASN A 409 -19.92 20.12 22.54
C ASN A 409 -19.61 19.42 21.19
N VAL A 410 -19.12 18.18 21.23
CA VAL A 410 -18.73 17.44 20.01
C VAL A 410 -19.95 16.90 19.27
N GLU A 411 -20.56 17.74 18.45
CA GLU A 411 -21.37 17.29 17.33
C GLU A 411 -20.50 17.11 16.05
N TYR A 412 -19.26 17.64 16.00
CA TYR A 412 -18.42 17.56 14.78
C TYR A 412 -16.90 17.63 15.05
N GLY A 413 -16.22 16.50 15.27
CA GLY A 413 -14.75 16.41 15.22
C GLY A 413 -14.23 15.12 15.83
N PHE A 414 -13.45 14.30 15.12
CA PHE A 414 -12.99 13.00 15.65
C PHE A 414 -11.47 12.82 15.69
N TYR A 415 -10.95 12.69 16.92
CA TYR A 415 -9.86 11.90 17.52
C TYR A 415 -8.62 11.61 16.67
#